data_AF-A0A1H8UCM4-F1
#
_entry.id   AF-A0A1H8UCM4-F1
#
_cell.length_a   1.000
_cell.length_b   1.000
_cell.length_c   1.000
_cell.angle_alpha   90.00
_cell.angle_beta   90.00
_cell.angle_gamma   90.00
#
_symmetry.space_group_name_H-M   'P 1'
#
loop_
_entity.id
_entity.type
_entity.pdbx_description
1 polymer ?
#
loop_
_entity_poly.entity_id
_entity_poly.type
_entity_poly.pdbx_seq_one_letter_code
_entity_poly.pdbx_strand_id
1 'polypeptide(L)'
;MRIVGYRSGVVLAVLLLIQLSTPTLAETTNADDSAGSESAEVQILRAQVEAMERHHDDLLSTVHWTLGVILSGVVLLLGYNWYQNRLVYAQEKEALVKELRTTLGQELDEAREELARRHKEEFSQRLARMEFDLLELERYKWNQKGVLKNALRCDVRLLNTAVQSGTDEYIAGALNALKEDMSALSEQPANNVLGFEAADIQSALARVPAQHQATVERIQQLLRDTLN
;
A
#
# COMPACT_ATOMS: atom_id res chain seq x y z
N MET A 1 0.04 -7.31 -21.83
CA MET A 1 -0.64 -8.57 -21.41
C MET A 1 -1.66 -8.97 -22.48
N ARG A 2 -1.25 -9.79 -23.47
CA ARG A 2 -2.10 -10.32 -24.56
C ARG A 2 -1.65 -11.76 -24.85
N ILE A 3 -2.08 -12.73 -24.04
CA ILE A 3 -1.76 -14.17 -24.24
C ILE A 3 -3.04 -15.02 -24.40
N VAL A 4 -4.22 -14.39 -24.50
CA VAL A 4 -5.50 -15.12 -24.61
C VAL A 4 -5.83 -15.56 -26.06
N GLY A 5 -5.07 -15.14 -27.07
CA GLY A 5 -5.45 -15.32 -28.49
C GLY A 5 -5.19 -16.70 -29.11
N TYR A 6 -4.23 -17.49 -28.62
CA TYR A 6 -3.78 -18.69 -29.35
C TYR A 6 -4.51 -19.98 -28.98
N ARG A 7 -5.25 -20.02 -27.87
CA ARG A 7 -5.92 -21.25 -27.38
C ARG A 7 -7.23 -21.57 -28.11
N SER A 8 -7.94 -20.55 -28.60
CA SER A 8 -9.20 -20.76 -29.34
C SER A 8 -9.01 -21.24 -30.77
N GLY A 9 -7.86 -20.94 -31.39
CA GLY A 9 -7.60 -21.31 -32.80
C GLY A 9 -7.44 -22.81 -33.03
N VAL A 10 -6.81 -23.52 -32.09
CA VAL A 10 -6.54 -24.97 -32.24
C VAL A 10 -7.82 -25.79 -32.06
N VAL A 11 -8.71 -25.41 -31.14
CA VAL A 11 -9.98 -26.11 -30.93
C VAL A 11 -10.91 -25.93 -32.13
N LEU A 12 -10.95 -24.72 -32.72
CA LEU A 12 -11.71 -24.44 -33.94
C LEU A 12 -11.19 -25.23 -35.15
N ALA A 13 -9.88 -25.37 -35.31
CA ALA A 13 -9.29 -26.12 -36.43
C ALA A 13 -9.59 -27.63 -36.35
N VAL A 14 -9.59 -28.23 -35.16
CA VAL A 14 -9.92 -29.65 -34.97
C VAL A 14 -11.42 -29.92 -35.20
N LEU A 15 -12.29 -28.99 -34.80
CA LEU A 15 -13.75 -29.11 -35.03
C LEU A 15 -14.13 -28.97 -36.51
N LEU A 16 -13.35 -28.21 -37.29
CA LEU A 16 -13.58 -27.99 -38.73
C LEU A 16 -13.16 -29.19 -39.59
N LEU A 17 -12.20 -30.00 -39.12
CA LEU A 17 -11.75 -31.22 -39.81
C LEU A 17 -12.71 -32.41 -39.68
N ILE A 18 -13.57 -32.45 -38.65
CA ILE A 18 -14.49 -33.58 -38.39
C ILE A 18 -15.75 -33.51 -39.29
N GLN A 19 -16.07 -32.35 -39.88
CA GLN A 19 -17.29 -32.14 -40.67
C GLN A 19 -17.19 -32.61 -42.14
N LEU A 20 -16.02 -33.07 -42.60
CA LEU A 20 -15.76 -33.34 -44.03
C LEU A 20 -15.91 -34.82 -44.45
N SER A 21 -16.44 -35.70 -43.60
CA SER A 21 -16.51 -37.15 -43.88
C SER A 21 -17.93 -37.71 -43.79
N THR A 22 -18.82 -37.32 -44.71
CA THR A 22 -20.09 -38.02 -44.94
C THR A 22 -20.03 -38.78 -46.27
N PRO A 23 -19.92 -40.12 -46.26
CA PRO A 23 -20.00 -40.90 -47.48
C PRO A 23 -21.45 -40.91 -48.00
N THR A 24 -21.67 -40.39 -49.21
CA THR A 24 -22.93 -40.54 -49.94
C THR A 24 -23.02 -41.95 -50.51
N LEU A 25 -23.87 -42.79 -49.92
CA LEU A 25 -24.22 -44.11 -50.43
C LEU A 25 -25.10 -43.95 -51.68
N ALA A 26 -24.62 -44.41 -52.84
CA ALA A 26 -25.41 -44.53 -54.06
C ALA A 26 -25.80 -46.01 -54.25
N GLU A 27 -27.11 -46.27 -54.23
CA GLU A 27 -27.71 -47.58 -54.39
C GLU A 27 -28.00 -47.83 -55.88
N THR A 28 -27.31 -48.79 -56.49
CA THR A 28 -27.60 -49.26 -57.85
C THR A 28 -28.10 -50.70 -57.79
N THR A 29 -29.41 -50.86 -57.95
CA THR A 29 -30.08 -52.12 -58.25
C THR A 29 -30.03 -52.39 -59.74
N ASN A 30 -29.41 -53.50 -60.16
CA ASN A 30 -29.67 -54.12 -61.47
C ASN A 30 -29.90 -55.62 -61.25
N ALA A 31 -31.01 -56.10 -61.78
CA ALA A 31 -31.39 -57.50 -61.86
C ALA A 31 -31.22 -57.93 -63.33
N ASP A 32 -30.53 -59.04 -63.59
CA ASP A 32 -30.79 -59.83 -64.79
C ASP A 32 -30.34 -61.29 -64.63
N ASP A 33 -31.11 -62.18 -65.24
CA ASP A 33 -31.12 -63.64 -65.16
C ASP A 33 -30.26 -64.27 -66.30
N SER A 34 -29.25 -65.11 -65.99
CA SER A 34 -28.60 -65.96 -67.02
C SER A 34 -28.07 -67.31 -66.49
N ALA A 35 -29.00 -68.17 -66.06
CA ALA A 35 -28.73 -69.53 -65.60
C ALA A 35 -28.02 -70.41 -66.65
N GLY A 36 -26.72 -70.70 -66.44
CA GLY A 36 -26.05 -71.85 -67.08
C GLY A 36 -24.52 -71.80 -67.19
N SER A 37 -23.94 -70.61 -67.40
CA SER A 37 -22.47 -70.37 -67.40
C SER A 37 -22.01 -69.60 -66.15
N GLU A 38 -22.96 -69.04 -65.40
CA GLU A 38 -22.76 -68.22 -64.20
C GLU A 38 -22.01 -68.92 -63.07
N SER A 39 -22.05 -70.25 -62.94
CA SER A 39 -21.50 -70.90 -61.74
C SER A 39 -19.98 -70.73 -61.59
N ALA A 40 -19.22 -70.70 -62.70
CA ALA A 40 -17.77 -70.49 -62.66
C ALA A 40 -17.39 -69.01 -62.51
N GLU A 41 -18.12 -68.11 -63.19
CA GLU A 41 -17.90 -66.67 -63.10
C GLU A 41 -18.35 -66.10 -61.76
N VAL A 42 -19.48 -66.58 -61.21
CA VAL A 42 -19.95 -66.28 -59.85
C VAL A 42 -18.97 -66.79 -58.80
N GLN A 43 -18.31 -67.93 -59.03
CA GLN A 43 -17.26 -68.40 -58.12
C GLN A 43 -16.03 -67.48 -58.15
N ILE A 44 -15.60 -67.02 -59.33
CA ILE A 44 -14.48 -66.08 -59.46
C ILE A 44 -14.84 -64.71 -58.87
N LEU A 45 -16.04 -64.20 -59.13
CA LEU A 45 -16.53 -62.93 -58.59
C LEU A 45 -16.69 -63.01 -57.06
N ARG A 46 -17.20 -64.12 -56.51
CA ARG A 46 -17.25 -64.32 -55.05
C ARG A 46 -15.86 -64.39 -54.43
N ALA A 47 -14.92 -65.07 -55.07
CA ALA A 47 -13.54 -65.11 -54.59
C ALA A 47 -12.87 -63.72 -54.64
N GLN A 48 -13.18 -62.89 -55.64
CA GLN A 48 -12.72 -61.50 -55.70
C GLN A 48 -13.39 -60.62 -54.63
N VAL A 49 -14.69 -60.77 -54.41
CA VAL A 49 -15.42 -60.06 -53.36
C VAL A 49 -14.86 -60.42 -51.99
N GLU A 50 -14.64 -61.71 -51.71
CA GLU A 50 -14.05 -62.16 -50.44
C GLU A 50 -12.60 -61.66 -50.26
N ALA A 51 -11.81 -61.61 -51.34
CA ALA A 51 -10.48 -61.02 -51.30
C ALA A 51 -10.52 -59.50 -51.07
N MET A 52 -11.51 -58.80 -51.63
CA MET A 52 -11.73 -57.37 -51.36
C MET A 52 -12.20 -57.11 -49.93
N GLU A 53 -13.10 -57.93 -49.39
CA GLU A 53 -13.56 -57.83 -47.99
C GLU A 53 -12.40 -58.00 -47.02
N ARG A 54 -11.57 -59.04 -47.19
CA ARG A 54 -10.36 -59.21 -46.37
C ARG A 54 -9.41 -58.02 -46.46
N HIS A 55 -9.22 -57.46 -47.66
CA HIS A 55 -8.37 -56.27 -47.82
C HIS A 55 -8.96 -55.03 -47.14
N HIS A 56 -10.29 -54.86 -47.17
CA HIS A 56 -10.96 -53.77 -46.46
C HIS A 56 -10.82 -53.93 -44.95
N ASP A 57 -10.94 -55.13 -44.40
CA ASP A 57 -10.78 -55.38 -42.96
C ASP A 57 -9.37 -55.07 -42.46
N ASP A 58 -8.34 -55.44 -43.22
CA ASP A 58 -6.94 -55.11 -42.90
C ASP A 58 -6.69 -53.60 -42.96
N LEU A 59 -7.24 -52.91 -43.96
CA LEU A 59 -7.16 -51.44 -44.06
C LEU A 59 -7.90 -50.77 -42.90
N LEU A 60 -9.10 -51.22 -42.57
CA LEU A 60 -9.86 -50.68 -41.44
C LEU A 60 -9.09 -50.88 -40.13
N SER A 61 -8.48 -52.04 -39.92
CA SER A 61 -7.70 -52.32 -38.71
C SER A 61 -6.51 -51.37 -38.54
N THR A 62 -5.73 -51.15 -39.60
CA THR A 62 -4.58 -50.23 -39.57
C THR A 62 -5.01 -48.77 -39.36
N VAL A 63 -6.12 -48.34 -39.97
CA VAL A 63 -6.70 -47.01 -39.78
C VAL A 63 -7.19 -46.84 -38.33
N HIS A 64 -7.90 -47.81 -37.76
CA HIS A 64 -8.34 -47.74 -36.37
C HIS A 64 -7.16 -47.67 -35.40
N TRP A 65 -6.09 -48.43 -35.67
CA TRP A 65 -4.90 -48.41 -34.82
C TRP A 65 -4.17 -47.06 -34.86
N THR A 66 -3.95 -46.49 -36.04
CA THR A 66 -3.31 -45.17 -36.20
C THR A 66 -4.16 -44.04 -35.60
N LEU A 67 -5.48 -44.08 -35.78
CA LEU A 67 -6.40 -43.12 -35.17
C LEU A 67 -6.36 -43.20 -33.64
N GLY A 68 -6.24 -44.41 -33.08
CA GLY A 68 -6.03 -44.63 -31.65
C GLY A 68 -4.75 -43.96 -31.13
N VAL A 69 -3.63 -44.12 -31.84
CA VAL A 69 -2.34 -43.49 -31.48
C VAL A 69 -2.44 -41.97 -31.53
N ILE A 70 -3.06 -41.41 -32.58
CA ILE A 70 -3.27 -39.97 -32.73
C ILE A 70 -4.14 -39.43 -31.60
N LEU A 71 -5.27 -40.08 -31.32
CA LEU A 71 -6.19 -39.68 -30.25
C LEU A 71 -5.49 -39.70 -28.89
N SER A 72 -4.72 -40.74 -28.60
CA SER A 72 -3.91 -40.84 -27.38
C SER A 72 -2.89 -39.70 -27.29
N GLY A 73 -2.22 -39.37 -28.40
CA GLY A 73 -1.28 -38.25 -28.47
C GLY A 73 -1.95 -36.90 -28.15
N VAL A 74 -3.16 -36.65 -28.69
CA VAL A 74 -3.93 -35.44 -28.41
C VAL A 74 -4.31 -35.34 -26.94
N VAL A 75 -4.82 -36.42 -26.34
CA VAL A 75 -5.17 -36.44 -24.91
C VAL A 75 -3.94 -36.16 -24.04
N LEU A 76 -2.79 -36.76 -24.37
CA LEU A 76 -1.54 -36.55 -23.65
C LEU A 76 -1.08 -35.09 -23.72
N LEU A 77 -1.12 -34.47 -24.90
CA LEU A 77 -0.76 -33.06 -25.08
C LEU A 77 -1.70 -32.12 -24.31
N LEU A 78 -3.00 -32.40 -24.30
CA LEU A 78 -3.98 -31.63 -23.51
C LEU A 78 -3.70 -31.76 -22.01
N GLY A 79 -3.43 -32.98 -21.53
CA GLY A 79 -3.07 -33.23 -20.13
C GLY A 79 -1.79 -32.51 -19.73
N TYR A 80 -0.76 -32.55 -20.58
CA TYR A 80 0.51 -31.85 -20.35
C TYR A 80 0.33 -30.32 -20.32
N ASN A 81 -0.44 -29.76 -21.26
CA ASN A 81 -0.73 -28.32 -21.29
C ASN A 81 -1.48 -27.88 -20.03
N TRP A 82 -2.50 -28.63 -19.61
CA TRP A 82 -3.24 -28.37 -18.39
C TRP A 82 -2.34 -28.44 -17.15
N TYR A 83 -1.46 -29.44 -17.06
CA TYR A 83 -0.51 -29.59 -15.96
C TYR A 83 0.48 -28.40 -15.87
N GLN A 84 1.08 -28.02 -17.00
CA GLN A 84 1.99 -26.87 -17.07
C GLN A 84 1.29 -25.58 -16.68
N ASN A 85 0.08 -25.37 -17.20
CA ASN A 85 -0.74 -24.21 -16.85
C ASN A 85 -1.01 -24.17 -15.35
N ARG A 86 -1.42 -25.30 -14.75
CA ARG A 86 -1.66 -25.38 -13.30
C ARG A 86 -0.41 -25.05 -12.47
N LEU A 87 0.77 -25.48 -12.91
CA LEU A 87 2.03 -25.20 -12.22
C LEU A 87 2.35 -23.70 -12.24
N VAL A 88 2.21 -23.05 -13.40
CA VAL A 88 2.43 -21.60 -13.54
C VAL A 88 1.45 -20.81 -12.66
N TYR A 89 0.16 -21.16 -12.69
CA TYR A 89 -0.84 -20.50 -11.84
C TYR A 89 -0.52 -20.62 -10.34
N ALA A 90 0.03 -21.75 -9.89
CA ALA A 90 0.42 -21.92 -8.50
C ALA A 90 1.58 -20.98 -8.11
N GLN A 91 2.60 -20.85 -8.98
CA GLN A 91 3.73 -19.96 -8.77
C GLN A 91 3.32 -18.48 -8.78
N GLU A 92 2.47 -18.08 -9.74
CA GLU A 92 1.95 -16.71 -9.82
C GLU A 92 1.15 -16.35 -8.57
N LYS A 93 0.32 -17.27 -8.06
CA LYS A 93 -0.44 -17.07 -6.83
C LYS A 93 0.50 -16.85 -5.63
N GLU A 94 1.56 -17.65 -5.51
CA GLU A 94 2.53 -17.50 -4.43
C GLU A 94 3.27 -16.15 -4.53
N ALA A 95 3.68 -15.76 -5.74
CA ALA A 95 4.31 -14.47 -5.99
C ALA A 95 3.39 -13.30 -5.60
N LEU A 96 2.12 -13.33 -6.02
CA LEU A 96 1.13 -12.30 -5.68
C LEU A 96 0.88 -12.23 -4.17
N VAL A 97 0.77 -13.37 -3.48
CA VAL A 97 0.59 -13.40 -2.02
C VAL A 97 1.82 -12.80 -1.32
N LYS A 98 3.03 -13.08 -1.81
CA LYS A 98 4.27 -12.53 -1.27
C LYS A 98 4.35 -11.02 -1.49
N GLU A 99 4.04 -10.54 -2.68
CA GLU A 99 4.00 -9.12 -3.01
C GLU A 99 2.99 -8.40 -2.12
N LEU A 100 1.75 -8.91 -2.05
CA LEU A 100 0.70 -8.35 -1.20
C LEU A 100 1.10 -8.29 0.27
N ARG A 101 1.71 -9.35 0.82
CA ARG A 101 2.23 -9.35 2.20
C ARG A 101 3.34 -8.32 2.41
N THR A 102 4.18 -8.11 1.41
CA THR A 102 5.28 -7.14 1.48
C THR A 102 4.73 -5.73 1.48
N THR A 103 3.83 -5.40 0.54
CA THR A 103 3.18 -4.09 0.46
C THR A 103 2.35 -3.80 1.71
N LEU A 104 1.54 -4.75 2.18
CA LEU A 104 0.77 -4.58 3.41
C LEU A 104 1.67 -4.40 4.64
N GLY A 105 2.82 -5.07 4.68
CA GLY A 105 3.80 -4.89 5.76
C GLY A 105 4.38 -3.47 5.75
N GLN A 106 4.79 -2.99 4.57
CA GLN A 106 5.33 -1.63 4.39
C GLN A 106 4.32 -0.56 4.79
N GLU A 107 3.09 -0.64 4.29
CA GLU A 107 2.01 0.31 4.61
C GLU A 107 1.67 0.31 6.12
N LEU A 108 1.71 -0.87 6.75
CA LEU A 108 1.46 -0.99 8.19
C LEU A 108 2.58 -0.36 9.01
N ASP A 109 3.84 -0.57 8.61
CA ASP A 109 5.00 0.03 9.28
C ASP A 109 5.00 1.55 9.12
N GLU A 110 4.72 2.08 7.92
CA GLU A 110 4.58 3.52 7.67
C GLU A 110 3.44 4.14 8.50
N ALA A 111 2.27 3.50 8.53
CA ALA A 111 1.15 3.96 9.35
C ALA A 111 1.49 3.95 10.85
N ARG A 112 2.26 2.95 11.30
CA ARG A 112 2.70 2.85 12.70
C ARG A 112 3.70 3.94 13.05
N GLU A 113 4.66 4.23 12.18
CA GLU A 113 5.62 5.32 12.37
C GLU A 113 4.94 6.68 12.41
N GLU A 114 3.99 6.92 11.50
CA GLU A 114 3.21 8.16 11.48
C GLU A 114 2.40 8.35 12.77
N LEU A 115 1.73 7.29 13.24
CA LEU A 115 0.97 7.34 14.49
C LEU A 115 1.89 7.58 15.70
N ALA A 116 3.05 6.93 15.74
CA ALA A 116 4.05 7.15 16.80
C ALA A 116 4.57 8.58 16.81
N ARG A 117 4.84 9.15 15.62
CA ARG A 117 5.26 10.55 15.46
C ARG A 117 4.19 11.52 15.96
N ARG A 118 2.94 11.34 15.54
CA ARG A 118 1.81 12.18 16.00
C ARG A 118 1.61 12.12 17.51
N HIS A 119 1.62 10.93 18.10
CA HIS A 119 1.51 10.79 19.56
C HIS A 119 2.67 11.44 20.30
N LYS A 120 3.89 11.33 19.77
CA LYS A 120 5.07 12.00 20.36
C LYS A 120 4.93 13.52 20.30
N GLU A 121 4.50 14.07 19.17
CA GLU A 121 4.26 15.50 18.99
C GLU A 121 3.14 15.99 19.92
N GLU A 122 1.98 15.33 19.94
CA GLU A 122 0.86 15.66 20.83
C GLU A 122 1.28 15.59 22.31
N PHE A 123 1.99 14.54 22.71
CA PHE A 123 2.46 14.40 24.08
C PHE A 123 3.46 15.51 24.45
N SER A 124 4.37 15.88 23.54
CA SER A 124 5.30 16.98 23.76
C SER A 124 4.59 18.34 23.91
N GLN A 125 3.55 18.59 23.11
CA GLN A 125 2.73 19.80 23.23
C GLN A 125 1.96 19.82 24.55
N ARG A 126 1.38 18.69 24.96
CA ARG A 126 0.68 18.57 26.24
C ARG A 126 1.61 18.76 27.43
N LEU A 127 2.83 18.24 27.38
CA LEU A 127 3.84 18.48 28.40
C LEU A 127 4.22 19.96 28.48
N ALA A 128 4.47 20.61 27.34
CA ALA A 128 4.80 22.04 27.30
C ALA A 128 3.65 22.89 27.89
N ARG A 129 2.39 22.56 27.56
CA ARG A 129 1.21 23.20 28.16
C ARG A 129 1.13 23.01 29.67
N MET A 130 1.31 21.78 30.15
CA MET A 130 1.24 21.50 31.58
C MET A 130 2.38 22.19 32.35
N GLU A 131 3.58 22.25 31.78
CA GLU A 131 4.70 22.99 32.36
C GLU A 131 4.41 24.49 32.42
N PHE A 132 3.84 25.05 31.36
CA PHE A 132 3.38 26.44 31.33
C PHE A 132 2.35 26.72 32.43
N ASP A 133 1.28 25.92 32.52
CA ASP A 133 0.23 26.06 33.54
C ASP A 133 0.80 25.98 34.98
N LEU A 134 1.75 25.07 35.22
CA LEU A 134 2.41 24.94 36.52
C LEU A 134 3.25 26.16 36.88
N LEU A 135 3.98 26.73 35.91
CA LEU A 135 4.78 27.92 36.10
C LEU A 135 3.91 29.17 36.34
N GLU A 136 2.76 29.29 35.69
CA GLU A 136 1.79 30.36 35.94
C GLU A 136 1.25 30.30 37.38
N LEU A 137 0.89 29.09 37.84
CA LEU A 137 0.46 28.88 39.23
C LEU A 137 1.57 29.21 40.23
N GLU A 138 2.82 28.85 39.91
CA GLU A 138 3.98 29.18 40.73
C GLU A 138 4.20 30.71 40.80
N ARG A 139 4.18 31.39 39.66
CA ARG A 139 4.25 32.87 39.56
C ARG A 139 3.16 33.51 40.42
N TYR A 140 1.91 33.11 40.23
CA TYR A 140 0.76 33.64 40.97
C TYR A 140 0.96 33.53 42.49
N LYS A 141 1.44 32.36 42.97
CA LYS A 141 1.77 32.14 44.37
C LYS A 141 2.88 33.06 44.88
N TRP A 142 3.90 33.35 44.07
CA TRP A 142 4.97 34.28 44.45
C TRP A 142 4.50 35.73 44.50
N ASN A 143 3.65 36.13 43.56
CA ASN A 143 3.03 37.45 43.53
C ASN A 143 2.13 37.68 44.75
N GLN A 144 1.32 36.69 45.14
CA GLN A 144 0.53 36.78 46.38
C GLN A 144 1.39 36.97 47.64
N LYS A 145 2.62 36.44 47.63
CA LYS A 145 3.57 36.59 48.74
C LYS A 145 4.39 37.89 48.68
N GLY A 146 4.24 38.69 47.63
CA GLY A 146 5.04 39.90 47.40
C GLY A 146 6.52 39.61 47.09
N VAL A 147 6.86 38.39 46.69
CA VAL A 147 8.25 38.00 46.38
C VAL A 147 8.49 38.14 44.86
N LEU A 148 8.47 39.38 44.37
CA LEU A 148 8.50 39.71 42.93
C LEU A 148 9.72 39.11 42.21
N LYS A 149 10.86 39.01 42.89
CA LYS A 149 12.07 38.38 42.33
C LYS A 149 11.85 36.93 41.91
N ASN A 150 11.10 36.16 42.71
CA ASN A 150 10.79 34.77 42.39
C ASN A 150 9.73 34.68 41.29
N ALA A 151 8.77 35.62 41.27
CA ALA A 151 7.78 35.71 40.20
C ALA A 151 8.46 35.99 38.85
N LEU A 152 9.37 36.96 38.77
CA LEU A 152 10.15 37.25 37.56
C LEU A 152 10.98 36.06 37.08
N ARG A 153 11.56 35.27 37.99
CA ARG A 153 12.24 34.02 37.61
C ARG A 153 11.26 33.01 37.00
N CYS A 154 10.03 32.95 37.49
CA CYS A 154 8.98 32.12 36.89
C CYS A 154 8.59 32.67 35.51
N ASP A 155 8.48 33.99 35.34
CA ASP A 155 8.16 34.62 34.06
C ASP A 155 9.22 34.36 32.99
N VAL A 156 10.51 34.41 33.35
CA VAL A 156 11.60 34.05 32.42
C VAL A 156 11.50 32.58 32.02
N ARG A 157 11.16 31.68 32.96
CA ARG A 157 10.92 30.25 32.66
C ARG A 157 9.68 30.05 31.79
N LEU A 158 8.59 30.78 32.05
CA LEU A 158 7.37 30.79 31.22
C LEU A 158 7.71 31.18 29.79
N LEU A 159 8.45 32.29 29.62
CA LEU A 159 8.84 32.79 28.31
C LEU A 159 9.71 31.79 27.56
N ASN A 160 10.69 31.18 28.23
CA ASN A 160 11.54 30.16 27.61
C ASN A 160 10.75 28.92 27.18
N THR A 161 9.82 28.46 28.02
CA THR A 161 8.95 27.32 27.72
C THR A 161 8.03 27.63 26.54
N ALA A 162 7.45 28.83 26.50
CA ALA A 162 6.59 29.30 25.42
C ALA A 162 7.33 29.47 24.08
N VAL A 163 8.54 30.03 24.11
CA VAL A 163 9.40 30.16 22.92
C VAL A 163 9.82 28.78 22.41
N GLN A 164 10.15 27.85 23.31
CA GLN A 164 10.49 26.48 22.93
C GLN A 164 9.30 25.70 22.36
N SER A 165 8.09 25.92 22.88
CA SER A 165 6.87 25.29 22.34
C SER A 165 6.41 25.91 21.03
N GLY A 166 6.86 27.13 20.72
CA GLY A 166 6.48 27.88 19.51
C GLY A 166 5.01 28.33 19.50
N THR A 167 4.34 28.32 20.66
CA THR A 167 2.92 28.66 20.78
C THR A 167 2.77 30.17 20.97
N ASP A 168 2.26 30.86 19.94
CA ASP A 168 2.14 32.33 19.93
C ASP A 168 1.38 32.89 21.14
N GLU A 169 0.28 32.25 21.50
CA GLU A 169 -0.55 32.59 22.67
C GLU A 169 0.25 32.56 23.97
N TYR A 170 1.07 31.53 24.17
CA TYR A 170 1.89 31.38 25.39
C TYR A 170 3.03 32.40 25.43
N ILE A 171 3.59 32.74 24.26
CA ILE A 171 4.64 33.77 24.19
C ILE A 171 4.04 35.13 24.58
N ALA A 172 2.88 35.49 24.03
CA ALA A 172 2.17 36.71 24.39
C ALA A 172 1.80 36.75 25.89
N GLY A 173 1.29 35.64 26.43
CA GLY A 173 0.96 35.50 27.85
C GLY A 173 2.17 35.70 28.76
N ALA A 174 3.28 35.02 28.47
CA ALA A 174 4.53 35.13 29.23
C ALA A 174 5.15 36.53 29.16
N LEU A 175 5.10 37.19 28.00
CA LEU A 175 5.59 38.57 27.86
C LEU A 175 4.74 39.57 28.64
N ASN A 176 3.42 39.40 28.64
CA ASN A 176 2.53 40.26 29.43
C ASN A 176 2.77 40.06 30.93
N ALA A 177 2.90 38.81 31.38
CA ALA A 177 3.24 38.46 32.76
C ALA A 177 4.56 39.13 33.20
N LEU A 178 5.61 38.96 32.41
CA LEU A 178 6.92 39.56 32.66
C LEU A 178 6.87 41.09 32.73
N LYS A 179 6.12 41.72 31.82
CA LYS A 179 5.93 43.18 31.79
C LYS A 179 5.20 43.69 33.03
N GLU A 180 4.14 43.01 33.47
CA GLU A 180 3.38 43.35 34.67
C GLU A 180 4.26 43.29 35.92
N ASP A 181 4.95 42.16 36.11
CA ASP A 181 5.77 41.93 37.31
C ASP A 181 6.99 42.85 37.34
N MET A 182 7.55 43.20 36.17
CA MET A 182 8.60 44.21 36.08
C MET A 182 8.11 45.62 36.38
N SER A 183 6.90 45.96 35.94
CA SER A 183 6.30 47.27 36.24
C SER A 183 6.07 47.38 37.75
N ALA A 184 5.51 46.33 38.38
CA ALA A 184 5.33 46.25 39.83
C ALA A 184 6.66 46.34 40.60
N LEU A 185 7.74 45.76 40.07
CA LEU A 185 9.07 45.85 40.68
C LEU A 185 9.64 47.27 40.62
N SER A 186 9.43 47.99 39.50
CA SER A 186 9.91 49.38 39.35
C SER A 186 9.28 50.35 40.36
N GLU A 187 8.10 50.03 40.88
CA GLU A 187 7.43 50.80 41.92
C GLU A 187 8.00 50.55 43.33
N GLN A 188 8.87 49.54 43.51
CA GLN A 188 9.43 49.12 44.80
C GLN A 188 10.96 49.34 44.89
N PRO A 189 11.44 50.59 45.09
CA PRO A 189 12.86 50.92 45.05
C PRO A 189 13.72 50.21 46.12
N ALA A 190 13.11 49.74 47.23
CA ALA A 190 13.81 49.03 48.28
C ALA A 190 14.20 47.59 47.92
N ASN A 191 13.65 47.02 46.84
CA ASN A 191 13.84 45.61 46.45
C ASN A 191 14.69 45.45 45.17
N ASN A 192 15.42 46.51 44.80
CA ASN A 192 15.93 46.72 43.45
C ASN A 192 17.25 45.97 43.13
N VAL A 193 17.34 44.68 43.45
CA VAL A 193 18.52 43.84 43.13
C VAL A 193 18.16 42.82 42.04
N LEU A 194 18.10 43.30 40.80
CA LEU A 194 17.92 42.52 39.56
C LEU A 194 19.23 41.99 38.95
N GLY A 195 20.37 42.18 39.61
CA GLY A 195 21.68 42.02 38.98
C GLY A 195 21.92 40.67 38.28
N PHE A 196 21.42 39.56 38.83
CA PHE A 196 21.56 38.25 38.20
C PHE A 196 20.45 37.99 37.15
N GLU A 197 19.24 38.44 37.43
CA GLU A 197 18.05 38.17 36.61
C GLU A 197 18.05 38.97 35.29
N ALA A 198 18.71 40.13 35.23
CA ALA A 198 18.72 40.97 34.04
C ALA A 198 19.36 40.26 32.82
N ALA A 199 20.43 39.48 33.04
CA ALA A 199 21.08 38.73 31.97
C ALA A 199 20.17 37.60 31.43
N ASP A 200 19.50 36.89 32.33
CA ASP A 200 18.56 35.82 31.97
C ASP A 200 17.35 36.37 31.21
N ILE A 201 16.81 37.52 31.63
CA ILE A 201 15.72 38.22 30.94
C ILE A 201 16.16 38.62 29.53
N GLN A 202 17.32 39.25 29.36
CA GLN A 202 17.83 39.65 28.04
C GLN A 202 18.04 38.44 27.13
N SER A 203 18.60 37.36 27.67
CA SER A 203 18.80 36.11 26.94
C SER A 203 17.48 35.48 26.48
N ALA A 204 16.45 35.49 27.34
CA ALA A 204 15.12 35.00 27.00
C ALA A 204 14.45 35.87 25.93
N LEU A 205 14.47 37.20 26.10
CA LEU A 205 13.88 38.15 25.15
C LEU A 205 14.54 38.10 23.76
N ALA A 206 15.84 37.82 23.68
CA ALA A 206 16.56 37.71 22.40
C ALA A 206 16.09 36.53 21.54
N ARG A 207 15.42 35.53 22.13
CA ARG A 207 14.89 34.35 21.42
C ARG A 207 13.44 34.52 20.98
N VAL A 208 12.80 35.62 21.35
CA VAL A 208 11.38 35.87 21.06
C VAL A 208 11.20 36.16 19.57
N PRO A 209 10.18 35.58 18.90
CA PRO A 209 9.88 35.87 17.50
C PRO A 209 9.59 37.36 17.25
N ALA A 210 9.99 37.85 16.07
CA ALA A 210 9.89 39.27 15.69
C ALA A 210 8.47 39.86 15.78
N GLN A 211 7.42 39.04 15.69
CA GLN A 211 6.03 39.50 15.83
C GLN A 211 5.70 40.09 17.21
N HIS A 212 6.49 39.78 18.24
CA HIS A 212 6.32 40.30 19.60
C HIS A 212 7.30 41.44 19.94
N GLN A 213 8.04 41.96 18.96
CA GLN A 213 9.15 42.89 19.18
C GLN A 213 8.74 44.17 19.92
N ALA A 214 7.55 44.71 19.65
CA ALA A 214 7.05 45.89 20.34
C ALA A 214 6.90 45.69 21.86
N THR A 215 6.48 44.50 22.29
CA THR A 215 6.37 44.15 23.72
C THR A 215 7.76 43.93 24.31
N VAL A 216 8.66 43.27 23.57
CA VAL A 216 10.06 43.06 23.98
C VAL A 216 10.76 44.39 24.24
N GLU A 217 10.64 45.37 23.34
CA GLU A 217 11.24 46.70 23.50
C GLU A 217 10.73 47.42 24.75
N ARG A 218 9.43 47.27 25.06
CA ARG A 218 8.83 47.85 26.25
C ARG A 218 9.38 47.23 27.54
N ILE A 219 9.58 45.90 27.56
CA ILE A 219 10.19 45.19 28.69
C ILE A 219 11.67 45.59 28.83
N GLN A 220 12.40 45.71 27.72
CA GLN A 220 13.79 46.18 27.73
C GLN A 220 13.92 47.60 28.28
N GLN A 221 12.96 48.49 27.97
CA GLN A 221 12.93 49.83 28.54
C GLN A 221 12.73 49.79 30.06
N LEU A 222 11.73 49.06 30.54
CA LEU A 222 11.51 48.85 31.98
C LEU A 222 12.75 48.26 32.66
N LEU A 223 13.48 47.36 31.99
CA LEU A 223 14.68 46.75 32.54
C LEU A 223 15.79 47.81 32.73
N ARG A 224 15.98 48.70 31.75
CA ARG A 224 16.93 49.82 31.85
C ARG A 224 16.53 50.77 32.97
N ASP A 225 15.25 51.12 33.06
CA ASP A 225 14.74 52.04 34.09
C ASP A 225 14.91 51.46 35.49
N THR A 226 14.81 50.14 35.65
CA THR A 226 14.97 49.47 36.95
C THR A 226 16.44 49.30 37.36
N LEU A 227 17.37 49.31 36.41
CA LEU A 227 18.82 49.18 36.66
C LEU A 227 19.52 50.51 36.96
N ASN A 228 18.91 51.65 36.62
CA ASN A 228 19.42 52.99 36.86
C ASN A 228 18.98 53.53 38.24
#